data_AF-I6ND00-F1
#
_entry.id   AF-I6ND00-F1
#
_cell.length_a   1.000
_cell.length_b   1.000
_cell.length_c   1.000
_cell.angle_alpha   90.00
_cell.angle_beta   90.00
_cell.angle_gamma   90.00
#
_symmetry.space_group_name_H-M   'P 1'
#
loop_
_entity.id
_entity.type
_entity.pdbx_description
1 polymer ?
#
loop_
_entity_poly.entity_id
_entity_poly.type
_entity_poly.pdbx_seq_one_letter_code
_entity_poly.pdbx_strand_id
1 'polypeptide(L)' 'MKRFATPILKPYWPFFVGGVTVFWLVSKAASASANSAEFINDPRNPRFQRGGKHTELKE' A
#
# COMPACT_ATOMS: atom_id res chain seq x y z
N MET A 1 6.45 -15.17 32.35
CA MET A 1 7.50 -15.75 31.48
C MET A 1 8.68 -14.80 31.40
N LYS A 2 9.91 -15.32 31.44
CA LYS A 2 11.13 -14.52 31.22
C LYS A 2 11.37 -14.34 29.71
N ARG A 3 11.69 -13.13 29.25
CA ARG A 3 12.05 -12.86 27.85
C ARG A 3 13.51 -13.19 27.60
N PHE A 4 13.78 -14.01 26.58
CA PHE A 4 15.13 -14.35 26.15
C PHE A 4 15.54 -13.54 24.91
N ALA A 5 16.81 -13.16 24.84
CA ALA A 5 17.37 -12.36 23.76
C ALA A 5 17.75 -13.25 22.55
N THR A 6 16.77 -13.88 21.92
CA THR A 6 17.02 -14.69 20.73
C THR A 6 17.41 -13.80 19.54
N PRO A 7 18.41 -14.19 18.73
CA PRO A 7 18.88 -13.36 17.62
C PRO A 7 17.90 -13.44 16.43
N ILE A 8 16.87 -12.60 16.43
CA ILE A 8 15.86 -12.56 15.35
C ILE A 8 16.31 -11.75 14.13
N LEU A 9 17.10 -10.69 14.33
CA LEU A 9 17.43 -9.78 13.22
C LEU A 9 18.47 -10.39 12.26
N LYS A 10 19.48 -11.06 12.79
CA LYS A 10 20.56 -11.68 12.00
C LYS A 10 20.05 -12.72 10.97
N PRO A 11 19.14 -13.65 11.30
CA PRO A 11 18.63 -14.59 10.30
C PRO A 11 17.51 -14.00 9.43
N TYR A 12 16.71 -13.06 9.96
CA TYR A 12 15.50 -12.61 9.26
C TYR A 12 15.64 -11.29 8.49
N TRP A 13 16.81 -10.66 8.46
CA TRP A 13 17.03 -9.43 7.69
C TRP A 13 16.61 -9.50 6.20
N PRO A 14 16.81 -10.59 5.43
CA PRO A 14 16.38 -10.60 4.03
C PRO A 14 14.85 -10.58 3.91
N PHE A 15 14.12 -11.16 4.87
CA PHE A 15 12.65 -11.10 4.87
C PHE A 15 12.13 -9.71 5.18
N PHE A 16 12.79 -8.98 6.11
CA PHE A 16 12.44 -7.58 6.36
C PHE A 16 12.71 -6.70 5.14
N VAL A 17 13.85 -6.88 4.47
CA VAL A 17 14.18 -6.16 3.23
C VAL A 17 13.18 -6.48 2.12
N GLY A 18 12.86 -7.76 1.92
CA GLY A 18 11.85 -8.20 0.98
C GLY A 18 10.47 -7.60 1.28
N GLY A 19 10.05 -7.63 2.55
CA GLY A 19 8.79 -7.05 3.00
C GLY A 19 8.68 -5.55 2.70
N VAL A 20 9.73 -4.77 3.00
CA VAL A 20 9.76 -3.33 2.67
C VAL A 20 9.73 -3.10 1.16
N THR A 21 10.45 -3.92 0.39
CA THR A 21 10.49 -3.82 -1.08
C THR A 21 9.11 -4.07 -1.68
N VAL A 22 8.46 -5.17 -1.30
CA VAL A 22 7.11 -5.52 -1.78
C VAL A 22 6.10 -4.48 -1.34
N PHE A 23 6.18 -4.00 -0.09
CA PHE A 23 5.29 -2.96 0.41
C PHE A 23 5.36 -1.69 -0.45
N TRP A 24 6.56 -1.25 -0.82
CA TRP A 24 6.73 -0.08 -1.66
C TRP A 24 6.16 -0.27 -3.07
N LEU A 25 6.42 -1.42 -3.68
CA LEU A 25 5.90 -1.75 -5.01
C LEU A 25 4.37 -1.82 -5.01
N VAL A 26 3.77 -2.53 -4.05
CA VAL A 26 2.32 -2.68 -3.93
C VAL A 26 1.66 -1.34 -3.61
N SER A 27 2.29 -0.50 -2.78
CA SER A 27 1.76 0.84 -2.49
C SER A 27 1.66 1.71 -3.75
N LYS A 28 2.68 1.67 -4.61
CA LYS A 28 2.66 2.36 -5.91
C LYS A 28 1.62 1.77 -6.85
N ALA A 29 1.58 0.44 -6.97
CA ALA A 29 0.62 -0.24 -7.83
C ALA A 29 -0.83 0.04 -7.42
N ALA A 30 -1.13 -0.01 -6.12
CA ALA A 30 -2.45 0.29 -5.57
C ALA A 30 -2.86 1.75 -5.82
N SER A 31 -1.92 2.68 -5.70
CA SER A 31 -2.20 4.10 -6.00
C SER A 31 -2.50 4.31 -7.48
N ALA A 32 -1.83 3.58 -8.37
CA ALA A 32 -2.10 3.64 -9.81
C ALA A 32 -3.44 3.00 -10.16
N SER A 33 -3.73 1.80 -9.63
CA SER A 33 -4.97 1.08 -9.92
C SER A 33 -6.21 1.78 -9.38
N ALA A 34 -6.12 2.47 -8.24
CA ALA A 34 -7.22 3.26 -7.69
C ALA A 34 -7.62 4.47 -8.56
N ASN A 35 -6.78 4.86 -9.53
CA ASN A 35 -7.06 5.94 -10.49
C ASN A 35 -7.44 5.41 -11.88
N SER A 36 -7.71 4.10 -12.02
CA SER A 36 -8.25 3.57 -13.28
C SER A 36 -9.65 4.10 -13.54
N ALA A 37 -10.09 4.07 -14.81
CA ALA A 37 -11.42 4.56 -15.19
C ALA A 37 -12.56 3.87 -14.42
N GLU A 38 -12.41 2.59 -14.08
CA GLU A 38 -13.40 1.82 -13.34
C GLU A 38 -13.50 2.24 -11.86
N PHE A 39 -12.38 2.55 -11.20
CA PHE A 39 -12.32 2.77 -9.75
C PHE A 39 -12.13 4.24 -9.33
N ILE A 40 -11.88 5.15 -10.27
CA ILE A 40 -11.62 6.57 -9.95
C ILE A 40 -12.78 7.25 -9.23
N ASN A 41 -14.02 6.84 -9.53
CA ASN A 41 -15.24 7.42 -8.97
C ASN A 41 -15.91 6.54 -7.90
N ASP A 42 -15.27 5.46 -7.44
CA ASP A 42 -15.78 4.67 -6.31
C ASP A 42 -15.75 5.53 -5.02
N PRO A 43 -16.87 5.76 -4.31
CA PRO A 43 -16.92 6.59 -3.10
C PRO A 43 -15.98 6.11 -1.99
N ARG A 44 -15.52 4.86 -2.02
CA ARG A 44 -14.56 4.31 -1.05
C ARG A 44 -13.12 4.71 -1.33
N ASN A 45 -12.83 5.29 -2.50
CA ASN A 45 -11.49 5.73 -2.85
C ASN A 45 -10.99 6.76 -1.81
N PRO A 46 -9.83 6.52 -1.14
CA PRO A 46 -9.28 7.42 -0.13
C PRO A 46 -9.09 8.87 -0.59
N ARG A 47 -9.04 9.12 -1.90
CA ARG A 47 -9.04 10.47 -2.50
C ARG A 47 -10.21 11.34 -2.01
N PHE A 48 -11.40 10.77 -1.87
CA PHE A 48 -12.59 11.51 -1.42
C PHE A 48 -12.50 11.92 0.05
N GLN A 49 -11.85 11.11 0.89
CA GLN A 49 -11.58 11.46 2.30
C GLN A 49 -10.64 12.67 2.43
N ARG A 50 -9.80 12.90 1.41
CA ARG A 50 -8.88 14.06 1.35
C ARG A 50 -9.49 15.28 0.66
N GLY A 51 -10.80 15.28 0.40
CA GLY A 51 -11.51 16.38 -0.27
C GLY A 51 -11.43 16.35 -1.80
N GLY A 52 -10.99 15.24 -2.40
CA GLY A 52 -11.06 15.05 -3.85
C GLY A 52 -12.51 15.00 -4.34
N LYS A 53 -12.73 15.42 -5.59
CA LYS A 53 -14.06 15.44 -6.24
C LYS A 53 -14.15 14.39 -7.35
N HIS A 54 -15.38 14.06 -7.75
CA HIS A 54 -15.63 13.13 -8.86
C HIS A 54 -14.95 13.64 -10.13
N THR A 55 -14.39 12.72 -10.90
CA THR A 55 -13.69 13.02 -12.14
C THR A 55 -14.56 12.60 -13.31
N GLU A 56 -14.79 13.48 -14.27
CA GLU A 56 -15.53 13.11 -15.48
C GLU A 56 -14.62 12.26 -16.39
N LEU A 57 -15.07 11.05 -16.67
CA LEU A 57 -14.39 10.14 -17.56
C LEU A 57 -14.71 10.57 -18.99
N LYS A 58 -13.68 10.81 -19.78
CA LYS A 58 -13.82 11.00 -21.22
C LYS A 58 -13.78 9.61 -21.84
N GLU A 59 -14.89 9.17 -22.43
CA GLU A 59 -14.96 7.93 -23.22
C GLU A 59 -13.93 7.91 -24.35
#